data_AF-A0A650M762-F1
#
_entry.id   AF-A0A650M762-F1
#
_cell.length_a   1.000
_cell.length_b   1.000
_cell.length_c   1.000
_cell.angle_alpha   90.00
_cell.angle_beta   90.00
_cell.angle_gamma   90.00
#
_symmetry.space_group_name_H-M   'P 1'
#
loop_
_entity.id
_entity.type
_entity.pdbx_description
1 polymer ?
#
loop_
_entity_poly.entity_id
_entity_poly.type
_entity_poly.pdbx_seq_one_letter_code
_entity_poly.pdbx_strand_id
1 'polypeptide(L)' 'MWADNVGIKKISLTVVETNIKAINLYKKYGFIEEGVLRNDRLHKDGSYYNTIIMGRFLEEDKK' A
#
# COMPACT_ATOMS: atom_id res chain seq x y z
N MET A 1 3.49 -15.55 -13.18
CA MET A 1 4.26 -14.57 -12.38
C MET A 1 4.68 -15.27 -11.10
N TRP A 2 5.80 -14.87 -10.47
CA TRP A 2 6.38 -15.60 -9.31
C TRP A 2 5.46 -15.68 -8.07
N ALA A 3 4.49 -14.77 -7.94
CA ALA A 3 3.58 -14.70 -6.79
C ALA A 3 2.49 -15.78 -6.76
N ASP A 4 2.07 -16.33 -7.91
CA ASP A 4 0.98 -17.33 -7.97
C ASP A 4 1.36 -18.69 -7.35
N ASN A 5 2.65 -18.94 -7.11
CA ASN A 5 3.17 -20.25 -6.69
C ASN A 5 3.52 -20.33 -5.18
N VAL A 6 3.25 -19.27 -4.41
CA VAL A 6 3.75 -19.12 -3.02
C VAL A 6 2.63 -19.12 -1.96
N GLY A 7 1.35 -19.21 -2.36
CA GLY A 7 0.24 -19.14 -1.39
C GLY A 7 0.15 -17.79 -0.68
N ILE A 8 0.60 -16.72 -1.34
CA ILE A 8 0.53 -15.35 -0.82
C ILE A 8 -0.93 -14.92 -0.87
N LYS A 9 -1.57 -14.81 0.29
CA LYS A 9 -2.98 -14.38 0.41
C LYS A 9 -3.17 -12.91 0.09
N LYS A 10 -2.12 -12.12 0.34
CA LYS A 10 -2.16 -10.65 0.32
C LYS A 10 -0.77 -10.07 0.10
N ILE A 11 -0.71 -9.03 -0.72
CA ILE A 11 0.45 -8.16 -0.90
C ILE A 11 0.18 -6.86 -0.13
N SER A 12 1.01 -6.51 0.84
CA SER A 12 0.98 -5.21 1.51
C SER A 12 2.14 -4.32 1.07
N LEU A 13 1.89 -3.02 0.98
CA LEU A 13 2.89 -2.00 0.72
C LEU A 13 2.60 -0.73 1.51
N THR A 14 3.61 0.11 1.67
CA THR A 14 3.50 1.42 2.32
C THR A 14 3.99 2.51 1.38
N VAL A 15 3.22 3.59 1.23
CA VAL A 15 3.53 4.72 0.36
C VAL A 15 3.36 6.03 1.13
N VAL A 16 4.28 6.99 0.95
CA VAL A 16 4.14 8.31 1.57
C VAL A 16 2.94 9.03 0.94
N GLU A 17 2.09 9.66 1.75
CA GLU A 17 0.83 10.28 1.30
C GLU A 17 1.03 11.29 0.17
N THR A 18 2.19 11.96 0.15
CA THR A 18 2.54 12.97 -0.86
C THR A 18 2.80 12.38 -2.24
N ASN A 19 3.07 11.07 -2.34
CA ASN A 19 3.28 10.41 -3.62
C ASN A 19 1.95 9.94 -4.22
N ILE A 20 1.10 10.93 -4.54
CA ILE A 20 -0.24 10.73 -5.13
C ILE A 20 -0.17 9.91 -6.42
N LYS A 21 0.90 10.07 -7.21
CA LYS A 21 1.13 9.30 -8.44
C LYS A 21 1.26 7.81 -8.15
N ALA A 22 2.06 7.43 -7.16
CA ALA A 22 2.23 6.02 -6.76
C ALA A 22 0.93 5.45 -6.17
N ILE A 23 0.24 6.21 -5.32
CA ILE A 23 -1.06 5.81 -4.75
C ILE A 23 -2.07 5.48 -5.85
N ASN A 24 -2.22 6.38 -6.84
CA ASN A 24 -3.14 6.17 -7.95
C ASN A 24 -2.75 4.98 -8.83
N LEU A 25 -1.45 4.73 -9.00
CA LEU A 25 -0.94 3.56 -9.70
C LEU A 25 -1.35 2.28 -8.96
N TYR A 26 -1.11 2.19 -7.66
CA TYR A 26 -1.47 1.03 -6.85
C TYR A 26 -2.99 0.81 -6.81
N LYS A 27 -3.79 1.87 -6.68
CA LYS A 27 -5.26 1.80 -6.79
C LYS A 27 -5.70 1.18 -8.12
N LYS A 28 -5.08 1.59 -9.25
CA LYS A 28 -5.36 0.98 -10.56
C LYS A 28 -5.00 -0.49 -10.65
N TYR A 29 -3.99 -0.95 -9.92
CA TYR A 29 -3.59 -2.36 -9.86
C TYR A 29 -4.37 -3.19 -8.84
N GLY A 30 -5.43 -2.64 -8.25
CA GLY A 30 -6.31 -3.35 -7.31
C GLY A 30 -5.81 -3.36 -5.86
N PHE A 31 -4.89 -2.47 -5.51
CA PHE A 31 -4.58 -2.21 -4.09
C PHE A 31 -5.64 -1.29 -3.48
N ILE A 32 -6.04 -1.61 -2.26
CA ILE A 32 -6.93 -0.79 -1.42
C ILE A 32 -6.12 -0.16 -0.28
N GLU A 33 -6.60 0.95 0.24
CA GLU A 33 -6.05 1.55 1.45
C GLU A 33 -6.55 0.79 2.68
N GLU A 34 -5.63 0.35 3.54
CA GLU A 34 -5.95 -0.38 4.76
C GLU A 34 -5.74 0.46 6.02
N GLY A 35 -4.92 1.51 5.94
CA GLY A 35 -4.68 2.41 7.06
C GLY A 35 -3.71 3.52 6.73
N VAL A 36 -3.62 4.49 7.63
CA VAL A 36 -2.70 5.63 7.52
C VAL A 36 -1.95 5.79 8.83
N LEU A 37 -0.63 5.68 8.76
CA LEU A 37 0.26 6.03 9.85
C LEU A 37 0.45 7.55 9.85
N ARG A 38 -0.08 8.20 10.87
CA ARG A 38 0.04 9.65 11.03
C ARG A 38 1.39 10.00 11.65
N ASN A 39 2.04 11.01 11.11
CA ASN A 39 3.35 11.48 11.56
C ASN A 39 4.45 10.40 11.57
N ASP A 40 4.39 9.46 10.62
CA ASP A 40 5.28 8.31 10.55
C ASP A 40 6.71 8.67 10.15
N ARG A 41 6.86 9.65 9.23
CA ARG A 41 8.17 10.03 8.67
C ARG A 41 8.47 11.49 8.90
N LEU A 42 9.52 11.75 9.69
CA LEU A 42 10.16 13.05 9.75
C LEU A 42 11.00 13.27 8.49
N HIS A 43 10.62 14.24 7.69
CA HIS A 43 11.44 14.65 6.55
C HIS A 43 12.48 15.68 6.97
N LYS A 44 13.46 15.87 6.08
CA LYS A 44 14.55 16.85 6.25
C LYS A 44 14.07 18.30 6.33
N ASP A 45 12.83 18.59 5.93
CA ASP A 45 12.22 19.93 6.02
C ASP A 45 11.62 20.21 7.40
N GLY A 46 11.62 19.24 8.32
CA GLY A 46 10.99 19.34 9.63
C GLY A 46 9.50 19.01 9.64
N SER A 47 8.93 18.64 8.50
CA SER A 47 7.54 18.22 8.38
C SER A 47 7.40 16.72 8.62
N TYR A 48 6.31 16.36 9.28
CA TYR A 48 5.89 14.98 9.40
C TYR A 48 5.00 14.62 8.20
N TYR A 49 5.34 13.53 7.53
CA TYR A 49 4.51 12.97 6.47
C TYR A 49 3.80 11.72 6.95
N ASN A 50 2.55 11.59 6.54
CA ASN A 50 1.79 10.38 6.77
C ASN A 50 2.21 9.30 5.77
N THR A 51 2.18 8.05 6.23
CA THR A 51 2.43 6.88 5.41
C THR A 51 1.11 6.13 5.23
N ILE A 52 0.69 5.94 3.99
CA ILE A 52 -0.49 5.18 3.64
C ILE A 52 -0.09 3.72 3.48
N ILE A 53 -0.79 2.84 4.19
CA ILE A 53 -0.67 1.39 4.07
C ILE A 53 -1.72 0.93 3.06
N MET A 54 -1.27 0.22 2.03
CA MET A 54 -2.13 -0.34 1.01
C MET A 54 -1.97 -1.86 0.92
N GLY A 55 -3.05 -2.57 0.65
CA GLY A 55 -3.09 -4.01 0.51
C GLY A 55 -3.80 -4.44 -0.77
N ARG A 56 -3.28 -5.46 -1.44
CA ARG A 56 -3.95 -6.18 -2.54
C ARG A 56 -4.13 -7.63 -2.13
N PHE A 57 -5.38 -8.09 -2.08
CA PHE A 57 -5.72 -9.48 -1.81
C PHE A 57 -5.61 -10.28 -3.11
N LEU A 58 -4.98 -11.45 -3.04
CA LEU A 58 -4.74 -12.33 -4.19
C LEU A 58 -5.70 -13.53 -4.22
N GLU A 59 -6.28 -13.91 -3.09
CA GLU A 59 -7.33 -14.93 -3.04
C GLU A 59 -8.72 -14.29 -3.09
N GLU A 60 -9.51 -14.66 -4.10
CA GLU A 60 -10.96 -14.71 -3.97
C GLU A 60 -11.25 -15.94 -3.09
N ASP A 61 -11.69 -15.74 -1.85
CA ASP A 61 -12.50 -16.75 -1.15
C ASP A 61 -13.80 -16.93 -1.96
N LYS A 62 -13.73 -17.71 -3.05
CA LYS A 62 -14.90 -18.28 -3.70
C LYS A 62 -15.41 -19.37 -2.76
N LYS A 63 -16.27 -18.95 -1.85
CA LYS A 63 -17.14 -19.82 -1.06
C LYS A 63 -18.17 -20.50 -1.96
#